data_AF-G5SN68-F1
#
_entry.id   AF-G5SN68-F1
#
_cell.length_a   1.000
_cell.length_b   1.000
_cell.length_c   1.000
_cell.angle_alpha   90.00
_cell.angle_beta   90.00
_cell.angle_gamma   90.00
#
_symmetry.space_group_name_H-M   'P 1'
#
loop_
_entity.id
_entity.type
_entity.pdbx_description
1 polymer ?
#
loop_
_entity_poly.entity_id
_entity_poly.type
_entity_poly.pdbx_seq_one_letter_code
_entity_poly.pdbx_strand_id
1 'polypeptide(L)'
;MLLEKEKGYDLSKTTVGLVGVGHVGHAVIEAIRPLGVQILLNDPPQKEALRKAGKPHEFFLKMEELQEKCDIISFHTPLITKGPYPTFHLANKTFFNALKKQPIIINTSRGAVVDNTDVLQALKDGIIRDAIIDTWENEPNINQELLNLIYIGTPHIAGYSADGKANATRMALTALCNHFHLPVTFQIRVPQLPEEELPAPNLTETERALVLYNPHADSLKLKSHPTMFEELRGNYPLRREFIE
;
A
#
# COMPACT_ATOMS: atom_id res chain seq x y z
N MET A 1 7.67 -10.25 4.02
CA MET A 1 9.11 -10.48 3.75
C MET A 1 10.01 -9.68 4.69
N LEU A 2 10.13 -8.36 4.55
CA LEU A 2 10.99 -7.55 5.46
C LEU A 2 10.56 -7.67 6.93
N LEU A 3 9.25 -7.63 7.20
CA LEU A 3 8.72 -7.83 8.56
C LEU A 3 9.09 -9.19 9.18
N GLU A 4 9.18 -10.24 8.36
CA GLU A 4 9.61 -11.57 8.82
C GLU A 4 11.11 -11.60 9.10
N LYS A 5 11.91 -11.06 8.17
CA LYS A 5 13.38 -11.02 8.27
C LYS A 5 13.89 -10.12 9.40
N GLU A 6 13.25 -8.98 9.63
CA GLU A 6 13.79 -7.91 10.48
C GLU A 6 12.96 -7.62 11.73
N LYS A 7 11.65 -7.91 11.70
CA LYS A 7 10.73 -7.62 12.82
C LYS A 7 10.22 -8.89 13.52
N GLY A 8 10.69 -10.07 13.11
CA GLY A 8 10.37 -11.36 13.75
C GLY A 8 8.93 -11.82 13.56
N TYR A 9 8.24 -11.35 12.52
CA TYR A 9 6.89 -11.82 12.19
C TYR A 9 6.93 -13.23 11.60
N ASP A 10 6.10 -14.13 12.13
CA ASP A 10 5.75 -15.38 11.46
C ASP A 10 4.54 -15.13 10.56
N LEU A 11 4.76 -15.01 9.24
CA LEU A 11 3.71 -14.66 8.29
C LEU A 11 2.58 -15.70 8.27
N SER A 12 2.89 -16.98 8.52
CA SER A 12 1.89 -18.05 8.56
C SER A 12 0.91 -17.92 9.74
N LYS A 13 1.27 -17.13 10.77
CA LYS A 13 0.43 -16.84 11.94
C LYS A 13 -0.04 -15.38 11.98
N THR A 14 0.26 -14.60 10.94
CA THR A 14 -0.04 -13.17 10.89
C THR A 14 -1.42 -12.95 10.26
N THR A 15 -2.26 -12.16 10.93
CA THR A 15 -3.54 -11.69 10.38
C THR A 15 -3.39 -10.29 9.76
N VAL A 16 -3.67 -10.18 8.46
CA VAL A 16 -3.64 -8.92 7.70
C VAL A 16 -5.06 -8.44 7.41
N GLY A 17 -5.40 -7.25 7.88
CA GLY A 17 -6.64 -6.55 7.56
C GLY A 17 -6.45 -5.60 6.39
N LEU A 18 -7.28 -5.74 5.36
CA LEU A 18 -7.31 -4.82 4.21
C LEU A 18 -8.56 -3.94 4.28
N VAL A 19 -8.33 -2.63 4.35
CA VAL A 19 -9.39 -1.61 4.34
C VAL A 19 -9.46 -1.01 2.94
N GLY A 20 -10.55 -1.32 2.22
CA GLY A 20 -10.72 -1.02 0.80
C GLY A 20 -10.21 -2.17 -0.08
N VAL A 21 -11.10 -2.79 -0.85
CA VAL A 21 -10.80 -3.97 -1.69
C VAL A 21 -11.10 -3.67 -3.16
N GLY A 22 -10.64 -2.50 -3.62
CA GLY A 22 -10.68 -2.13 -5.05
C GLY A 22 -9.55 -2.78 -5.84
N HIS A 23 -9.10 -2.13 -6.92
CA HIS A 23 -8.01 -2.63 -7.76
C HIS A 23 -6.73 -2.96 -6.97
N VAL A 24 -6.27 -2.03 -6.14
CA VAL A 24 -5.05 -2.21 -5.32
C VAL A 24 -5.26 -3.27 -4.25
N GLY A 25 -6.39 -3.21 -3.52
CA GLY A 25 -6.68 -4.19 -2.48
C GLY A 25 -6.73 -5.62 -3.02
N HIS A 26 -7.33 -5.86 -4.19
CA HIS A 26 -7.30 -7.16 -4.86
C HIS A 26 -5.87 -7.58 -5.25
N ALA A 27 -5.08 -6.69 -5.84
CA ALA A 27 -3.68 -7.00 -6.18
C ALA A 27 -2.86 -7.37 -4.94
N VAL A 28 -3.08 -6.68 -3.82
CA VAL A 28 -2.43 -6.99 -2.54
C VAL A 28 -2.85 -8.37 -2.04
N ILE A 29 -4.14 -8.73 -2.11
CA ILE A 29 -4.63 -10.07 -1.73
C ILE A 29 -3.88 -11.15 -2.52
N GLU A 30 -3.82 -11.01 -3.84
CA GLU A 30 -3.15 -12.00 -4.69
C GLU A 30 -1.65 -12.08 -4.40
N ALA A 31 -1.00 -10.96 -4.11
CA ALA A 31 0.42 -10.92 -3.77
C ALA A 31 0.76 -11.54 -2.40
N ILE A 32 -0.10 -11.37 -1.38
CA ILE A 32 0.20 -11.84 -0.02
C ILE A 32 -0.36 -13.22 0.29
N ARG A 33 -1.36 -13.72 -0.47
CA ARG A 33 -1.96 -15.04 -0.24
C ARG A 33 -0.93 -16.18 -0.26
N PRO A 34 0.06 -16.23 -1.18
CA PRO A 34 1.09 -17.27 -1.17
C PRO A 34 1.98 -17.25 0.08
N LEU A 35 2.01 -16.15 0.83
CA LEU A 35 2.80 -16.02 2.06
C LEU A 35 2.14 -16.70 3.27
N GLY A 36 0.94 -17.28 3.10
CA GLY A 36 0.25 -18.04 4.15
C GLY A 36 -0.39 -17.18 5.25
N VAL A 37 -0.49 -15.86 5.05
CA VAL A 37 -1.17 -14.97 6.01
C VAL A 37 -2.68 -15.21 6.05
N GLN A 38 -3.30 -14.94 7.20
CA GLN A 38 -4.75 -14.85 7.29
C GLN A 38 -5.20 -13.45 6.80
N ILE A 39 -6.15 -13.38 5.87
CA ILE A 39 -6.61 -12.11 5.29
C ILE A 39 -8.03 -11.80 5.76
N LEU A 40 -8.23 -10.62 6.35
CA LEU A 40 -9.52 -10.06 6.72
C LEU A 40 -9.84 -8.85 5.85
N LEU A 41 -11.08 -8.74 5.38
CA LEU A 41 -11.48 -7.74 4.39
C LEU A 41 -12.50 -6.78 4.97
N ASN A 42 -12.30 -5.48 4.76
CA ASN A 42 -13.28 -4.43 5.08
C ASN A 42 -13.50 -3.56 3.84
N ASP A 43 -14.72 -3.60 3.30
CA ASP A 43 -15.17 -2.70 2.23
C ASP A 43 -16.69 -2.49 2.33
N PRO A 44 -17.16 -1.53 3.16
CA PRO A 44 -18.59 -1.29 3.34
C PRO A 44 -19.35 -0.96 2.05
N PRO A 45 -18.84 -0.10 1.14
CA PRO A 45 -19.47 0.12 -0.17
C PRO A 45 -19.67 -1.15 -0.99
N GLN A 46 -18.65 -2.00 -1.12
CA GLN A 46 -18.78 -3.25 -1.86
C GLN A 46 -19.67 -4.26 -1.16
N LYS A 47 -19.59 -4.36 0.17
CA LYS A 47 -20.51 -5.19 0.96
C LYS A 47 -21.96 -4.80 0.69
N GLU A 48 -22.26 -3.50 0.68
CA GLU A 48 -23.60 -3.00 0.38
C GLU A 48 -24.03 -3.31 -1.07
N ALA A 49 -23.14 -3.10 -2.04
CA ALA A 49 -23.42 -3.39 -3.45
C ALA A 49 -23.73 -4.88 -3.69
N LEU A 50 -22.93 -5.78 -3.11
CA LEU A 50 -23.14 -7.23 -3.19
C LEU A 50 -24.43 -7.65 -2.49
N ARG A 51 -24.72 -7.08 -1.30
CA ARG A 51 -25.97 -7.32 -0.58
C ARG A 51 -27.19 -6.93 -1.42
N LYS A 52 -27.18 -5.74 -2.05
CA LYS A 52 -28.25 -5.28 -2.95
C LYS A 52 -28.42 -6.19 -4.17
N ALA A 53 -27.32 -6.76 -4.67
CA ALA A 53 -27.33 -7.70 -5.77
C ALA A 53 -27.67 -9.15 -5.36
N GLY A 54 -27.97 -9.42 -4.10
CA GLY A 54 -28.25 -10.78 -3.59
C GLY A 54 -27.04 -11.72 -3.65
N LYS A 55 -25.82 -11.18 -3.65
CA LYS A 55 -24.57 -11.96 -3.72
C LYS A 55 -23.99 -12.21 -2.32
N PRO A 56 -23.17 -13.26 -2.13
CA PRO A 56 -22.42 -13.46 -0.89
C PRO A 56 -21.58 -12.23 -0.56
N HIS A 57 -21.63 -11.80 0.71
CA HIS A 57 -20.98 -10.56 1.16
C HIS A 57 -20.50 -10.60 2.62
N GLU A 58 -20.71 -11.73 3.32
CA GLU A 58 -20.34 -11.87 4.74
C GLU A 58 -18.83 -11.95 4.99
N PHE A 59 -18.04 -12.22 3.95
CA PHE A 59 -16.59 -12.17 4.00
C PHE A 59 -16.04 -10.74 4.18
N PHE A 60 -16.86 -9.70 3.95
CA PHE A 60 -16.52 -8.34 4.37
C PHE A 60 -16.92 -8.12 5.83
N LEU A 61 -15.92 -7.94 6.67
CA LEU A 61 -16.04 -7.70 8.10
C LEU A 61 -16.24 -6.20 8.40
N LYS A 62 -16.69 -5.91 9.61
CA LYS A 62 -16.74 -4.55 10.13
C LYS A 62 -15.35 -4.10 10.58
N MET A 63 -15.16 -2.79 10.79
CA MET A 63 -13.84 -2.26 11.19
C MET A 63 -13.40 -2.81 12.55
N GLU A 64 -14.34 -2.98 13.47
CA GLU A 64 -14.11 -3.48 14.83
C GLU A 64 -13.48 -4.87 14.83
N GLU A 65 -13.88 -5.73 13.88
CA GLU A 65 -13.33 -7.07 13.74
C GLU A 65 -11.85 -7.04 13.29
N LEU A 66 -11.48 -6.08 12.43
CA LEU A 66 -10.08 -5.88 12.05
C LEU A 66 -9.26 -5.33 13.23
N GLN A 67 -9.81 -4.36 13.96
CA GLN A 67 -9.16 -3.76 15.13
C GLN A 67 -8.90 -4.78 16.25
N GLU A 68 -9.76 -5.79 16.37
CA GLU A 68 -9.60 -6.87 17.34
C GLU A 68 -8.57 -7.92 16.92
N LYS A 69 -8.57 -8.30 15.63
CA LYS A 69 -7.91 -9.54 15.18
C LYS A 69 -6.60 -9.30 14.43
N CYS A 70 -6.40 -8.15 13.80
CA CYS A 70 -5.28 -7.94 12.88
C CYS A 70 -3.95 -7.64 13.57
N ASP A 71 -2.88 -8.20 13.03
CA ASP A 71 -1.48 -7.89 13.37
C ASP A 71 -0.88 -6.85 12.40
N ILE A 72 -1.51 -6.68 11.23
CA ILE A 72 -1.21 -5.65 10.23
C ILE A 72 -2.55 -5.13 9.69
N ILE A 73 -2.70 -3.81 9.58
CA ILE A 73 -3.86 -3.17 8.92
C ILE A 73 -3.36 -2.26 7.80
N SER A 74 -3.81 -2.51 6.58
CA SER A 74 -3.39 -1.77 5.37
C SER A 74 -4.56 -1.06 4.70
N PHE A 75 -4.36 0.21 4.37
CA PHE A 75 -5.38 1.09 3.79
C PHE A 75 -5.20 1.24 2.27
N HIS A 76 -6.27 0.99 1.53
CA HIS A 76 -6.36 1.05 0.06
C HIS A 76 -7.63 1.78 -0.41
N THR A 77 -8.11 2.74 0.38
CA THR A 77 -9.31 3.51 0.08
C THR A 77 -9.01 4.81 -0.67
N PRO A 78 -9.97 5.37 -1.44
CA PRO A 78 -9.87 6.77 -1.85
C PRO A 78 -10.00 7.70 -0.63
N LEU A 79 -9.62 8.97 -0.78
CA LEU A 79 -9.92 10.01 0.21
C LEU A 79 -11.32 10.60 -0.04
N ILE A 80 -12.24 10.38 0.90
CA ILE A 80 -13.63 10.80 0.83
C ILE A 80 -13.97 11.56 2.11
N THR A 81 -14.39 12.82 1.98
CA THR A 81 -14.74 13.70 3.13
C THR A 81 -16.24 13.74 3.41
N LYS A 82 -17.07 13.24 2.48
CA LYS A 82 -18.54 13.33 2.54
C LYS A 82 -19.19 12.05 2.03
N GLY A 83 -20.43 11.83 2.43
CA GLY A 83 -21.24 10.68 2.00
C GLY A 83 -21.28 9.58 3.05
N PRO A 84 -21.84 8.41 2.71
CA PRO A 84 -22.13 7.35 3.70
C PRO A 84 -20.88 6.63 4.22
N TYR A 85 -19.76 6.71 3.49
CA TYR A 85 -18.52 6.02 3.80
C TYR A 85 -17.33 6.99 3.71
N PRO A 86 -17.26 8.00 4.61
CA PRO A 86 -16.12 8.91 4.65
C PRO A 86 -14.86 8.14 5.07
N THR A 87 -13.74 8.51 4.48
CA THR A 87 -12.43 7.92 4.75
C THR A 87 -11.39 8.94 5.20
N PHE A 88 -11.74 10.23 5.21
CA PHE A 88 -10.94 11.26 5.87
C PHE A 88 -10.81 10.92 7.36
N HIS A 89 -9.57 10.76 7.81
CA HIS A 89 -9.20 10.36 9.17
C HIS A 89 -9.93 9.09 9.61
N LEU A 90 -10.03 8.11 8.71
CA LEU A 90 -10.59 6.79 8.98
C LEU A 90 -9.82 6.10 10.11
N ALA A 91 -8.49 6.24 10.12
CA ALA A 91 -7.64 5.83 11.22
C ALA A 91 -7.21 7.07 12.03
N ASN A 92 -8.07 7.45 12.98
CA ASN A 92 -7.85 8.52 13.96
C ASN A 92 -7.70 7.96 15.38
N LYS A 93 -7.64 8.83 16.39
CA LYS A 93 -7.51 8.49 17.81
C LYS A 93 -8.53 7.45 18.27
N THR A 94 -9.79 7.56 17.84
CA THR A 94 -10.84 6.60 18.19
C THR A 94 -10.55 5.24 17.58
N PHE A 95 -10.07 5.20 16.33
CA PHE A 95 -9.63 3.96 15.69
C PHE A 95 -8.48 3.30 16.47
N PHE A 96 -7.45 4.06 16.84
CA PHE A 96 -6.29 3.53 17.56
C PHE A 96 -6.66 3.02 18.96
N ASN A 97 -7.51 3.74 19.69
CA ASN A 97 -7.95 3.35 21.03
C ASN A 97 -8.81 2.07 21.05
N ALA A 98 -9.40 1.69 19.92
CA ALA A 98 -10.21 0.48 19.80
C ALA A 98 -9.38 -0.78 19.51
N LEU A 99 -8.09 -0.64 19.15
CA LEU A 99 -7.21 -1.77 18.84
C LEU A 99 -7.05 -2.68 20.06
N LYS A 100 -7.16 -4.00 19.85
CA LYS A 100 -6.93 -5.02 20.89
C LYS A 100 -5.54 -5.64 20.83
N LYS A 101 -4.83 -5.38 19.75
CA LYS A 101 -3.44 -5.74 19.51
C LYS A 101 -2.63 -4.47 19.28
N GLN A 102 -1.34 -4.64 18.98
CA GLN A 102 -0.45 -3.58 18.53
C GLN A 102 -0.07 -3.84 17.07
N PRO A 103 -0.98 -3.62 16.10
CA PRO A 103 -0.70 -3.93 14.70
C PRO A 103 0.37 -3.01 14.12
N ILE A 104 0.89 -3.39 12.95
CA ILE A 104 1.56 -2.45 12.05
C ILE A 104 0.50 -1.78 11.17
N ILE A 105 0.60 -0.46 11.03
CA ILE A 105 -0.31 0.32 10.20
C ILE A 105 0.35 0.66 8.88
N ILE A 106 -0.30 0.33 7.75
CA ILE A 106 0.22 0.59 6.41
C ILE A 106 -0.70 1.56 5.67
N ASN A 107 -0.19 2.71 5.25
CA ASN A 107 -0.93 3.64 4.38
C ASN A 107 -0.16 3.93 3.09
N THR A 108 -0.63 3.33 2.00
CA THR A 108 -0.15 3.59 0.64
C THR A 108 -1.28 4.11 -0.26
N SER A 109 -2.35 4.64 0.34
CA SER A 109 -3.54 5.08 -0.37
C SER A 109 -3.57 6.59 -0.56
N ARG A 110 -3.99 7.34 0.47
CA ARG A 110 -3.99 8.79 0.52
C ARG A 110 -3.64 9.24 1.93
N GLY A 111 -2.87 10.33 2.05
CA GLY A 111 -2.34 10.81 3.32
C GLY A 111 -3.40 10.93 4.41
N ALA A 112 -4.38 11.79 4.19
CA ALA A 112 -5.45 12.08 5.15
C ALA A 112 -6.45 10.93 5.37
N VAL A 113 -6.22 9.72 4.87
CA VAL A 113 -7.00 8.54 5.30
C VAL A 113 -6.61 8.12 6.71
N VAL A 114 -5.34 8.29 7.06
CA VAL A 114 -4.79 8.05 8.39
C VAL A 114 -4.38 9.40 8.96
N ASP A 115 -4.84 9.73 10.17
CA ASP A 115 -4.42 10.97 10.84
C ASP A 115 -2.95 10.81 11.28
N ASN A 116 -2.05 11.59 10.68
CA ASN A 116 -0.61 11.47 10.93
C ASN A 116 -0.23 11.88 12.36
N THR A 117 -1.00 12.78 12.99
CA THR A 117 -0.77 13.19 14.38
C THR A 117 -1.14 12.05 15.32
N ASP A 118 -2.26 11.38 15.06
CA ASP A 118 -2.70 10.25 15.87
C ASP A 118 -1.81 9.02 15.69
N VAL A 119 -1.25 8.78 14.49
CA VAL A 119 -0.23 7.73 14.31
C VAL A 119 1.01 8.02 15.14
N LEU A 120 1.51 9.26 15.10
CA LEU A 120 2.68 9.67 15.87
C LEU A 120 2.46 9.42 17.37
N GLN A 121 1.28 9.80 17.87
CA GLN A 121 0.93 9.58 19.26
C GLN A 121 0.77 8.09 19.59
N ALA A 122 0.11 7.32 18.72
CA ALA A 122 -0.07 5.88 18.89
C ALA A 122 1.26 5.11 18.92
N LEU A 123 2.28 5.55 18.17
CA LEU A 123 3.64 5.00 18.24
C LEU A 123 4.31 5.31 19.58
N LYS A 124 4.24 6.58 20.02
CA LYS A 124 4.82 7.02 21.30
C LYS A 124 4.19 6.30 22.50
N ASP A 125 2.88 6.06 22.43
CA ASP A 125 2.13 5.40 23.50
C ASP A 125 2.18 3.86 23.43
N GLY A 126 2.83 3.29 22.40
CA GLY A 126 2.92 1.84 22.21
C GLY A 126 1.58 1.17 21.86
N ILE A 127 0.62 1.93 21.33
CA ILE A 127 -0.69 1.43 20.87
C ILE A 127 -0.55 0.64 19.58
N ILE A 128 0.36 1.05 18.70
CA ILE A 128 0.74 0.31 17.49
C ILE A 128 2.22 -0.04 17.54
N ARG A 129 2.59 -1.16 16.92
CA ARG A 129 3.98 -1.62 16.94
C ARG A 129 4.87 -0.79 16.03
N ASP A 130 4.34 -0.41 14.88
CA ASP A 130 5.06 0.36 13.87
C ASP A 130 4.10 0.90 12.80
N ALA A 131 4.62 1.72 11.88
CA ALA A 131 3.89 2.13 10.69
C ALA A 131 4.74 2.09 9.42
N ILE A 132 4.06 1.96 8.28
CA ILE A 132 4.62 2.04 6.93
C ILE A 132 3.78 3.05 6.15
N ILE A 133 4.37 4.18 5.76
CA ILE A 133 3.64 5.30 5.16
C ILE A 133 4.29 5.69 3.83
N ASP A 134 3.54 5.61 2.74
CA ASP A 134 3.94 6.15 1.45
C ASP A 134 3.23 7.47 1.15
N THR A 135 1.99 7.63 1.63
CA THR A 135 1.20 8.86 1.41
C THR A 135 1.00 9.61 2.72
N TRP A 136 1.22 10.91 2.71
CA TRP A 136 1.32 11.74 3.91
C TRP A 136 0.28 12.86 3.92
N GLU A 137 -0.13 13.27 5.11
CA GLU A 137 -0.82 14.56 5.24
C GLU A 137 0.14 15.72 4.92
N ASN A 138 -0.40 16.74 4.26
CA ASN A 138 0.31 17.97 3.89
C ASN A 138 1.50 17.79 2.95
N GLU A 139 1.51 16.76 2.10
CA GLU A 139 2.52 16.61 1.03
C GLU A 139 2.70 17.93 0.24
N PRO A 140 3.96 18.36 -0.02
CA PRO A 140 5.23 17.68 0.30
C PRO A 140 5.79 17.98 1.71
N ASN A 141 5.14 18.81 2.50
CA ASN A 141 5.58 19.25 3.84
C ASN A 141 5.16 18.25 4.92
N ILE A 142 5.78 17.07 4.90
CA ILE A 142 5.43 15.96 5.77
C ILE A 142 5.93 16.16 7.22
N ASN A 143 5.29 15.46 8.16
CA ASN A 143 5.74 15.43 9.56
C ASN A 143 7.05 14.63 9.69
N GLN A 144 8.16 15.34 9.91
CA GLN A 144 9.49 14.74 10.02
C GLN A 144 9.69 13.91 11.30
N GLU A 145 9.02 14.28 12.39
CA GLU A 145 9.08 13.50 13.63
C GLU A 145 8.45 12.12 13.41
N LEU A 146 7.28 12.09 12.76
CA LEU A 146 6.64 10.84 12.36
C LEU A 146 7.54 10.04 11.41
N LEU A 147 8.08 10.67 10.36
CA LEU A 147 8.99 10.03 9.40
C LEU A 147 10.15 9.31 10.08
N ASN A 148 10.75 9.92 11.11
CA ASN A 148 11.89 9.35 11.81
C ASN A 148 11.53 8.21 12.78
N LEU A 149 10.28 8.17 13.26
CA LEU A 149 9.80 7.13 14.19
C LEU A 149 9.32 5.86 13.50
N ILE A 150 8.77 5.98 12.28
CA ILE A 150 8.19 4.83 11.57
C ILE A 150 9.26 3.93 10.94
N TYR A 151 8.91 2.67 10.69
CA TYR A 151 9.76 1.69 10.03
C TYR A 151 10.13 2.12 8.62
N ILE A 152 9.13 2.30 7.75
CA ILE A 152 9.32 2.64 6.33
C ILE A 152 8.45 3.86 6.01
N GLY A 153 9.09 4.91 5.52
CA GLY A 153 8.44 6.11 5.03
C GLY A 153 8.96 6.47 3.64
N THR A 154 8.11 6.51 2.62
CA THR A 154 8.50 6.79 1.22
C THR A 154 7.74 7.98 0.65
N PRO A 155 8.27 8.69 -0.37
CA PRO A 155 7.69 9.94 -0.83
C PRO A 155 6.58 9.72 -1.87
N HIS A 156 5.53 8.99 -1.55
CA HIS A 156 4.38 8.75 -2.44
C HIS A 156 4.79 8.17 -3.81
N ILE A 157 5.51 7.04 -3.75
CA ILE A 157 6.09 6.31 -4.88
C ILE A 157 5.72 4.82 -4.92
N ALA A 158 4.78 4.35 -4.08
CA ALA A 158 4.37 2.95 -4.08
C ALA A 158 3.92 2.47 -5.47
N GLY A 159 3.28 3.34 -6.26
CA GLY A 159 2.86 3.05 -7.64
C GLY A 159 3.87 3.36 -8.75
N TYR A 160 5.11 3.77 -8.46
CA TYR A 160 6.06 4.33 -9.44
C TYR A 160 6.92 3.27 -10.18
N SER A 161 6.34 2.13 -10.56
CA SER A 161 7.02 1.17 -11.44
C SER A 161 6.96 1.63 -12.90
N ALA A 162 7.95 1.23 -13.70
CA ALA A 162 7.89 1.43 -15.14
C ALA A 162 6.78 0.58 -15.78
N ASP A 163 6.53 -0.61 -15.27
CA ASP A 163 5.42 -1.48 -15.68
C ASP A 163 4.06 -0.81 -15.43
N GLY A 164 3.87 -0.20 -14.24
CA GLY A 164 2.68 0.54 -13.87
C GLY A 164 2.45 1.77 -14.75
N LYS A 165 3.51 2.57 -15.00
CA LYS A 165 3.45 3.71 -15.92
C LYS A 165 3.07 3.28 -17.34
N ALA A 166 3.70 2.22 -17.86
CA ALA A 166 3.38 1.66 -19.18
C ALA A 166 1.95 1.14 -19.25
N ASN A 167 1.45 0.51 -18.18
CA ASN A 167 0.08 0.02 -18.11
C ASN A 167 -0.94 1.16 -18.10
N ALA A 168 -0.68 2.25 -17.36
CA ALA A 168 -1.53 3.43 -17.39
C ALA A 168 -1.62 4.03 -18.80
N THR A 169 -0.49 4.16 -19.50
CA THR A 169 -0.47 4.61 -20.91
C THR A 169 -1.26 3.65 -21.81
N ARG A 170 -1.10 2.33 -21.63
CA ARG A 170 -1.83 1.31 -22.39
C ARG A 170 -3.34 1.45 -22.20
N MET A 171 -3.79 1.58 -20.96
CA MET A 171 -5.21 1.74 -20.63
C MET A 171 -5.80 3.00 -21.27
N ALA A 172 -5.09 4.12 -21.18
CA ALA A 172 -5.53 5.39 -21.77
C ALA A 172 -5.65 5.30 -23.30
N LEU A 173 -4.63 4.77 -23.98
CA LEU A 173 -4.65 4.60 -25.43
C LEU A 173 -5.71 3.60 -25.88
N THR A 174 -5.87 2.48 -25.18
CA THR A 174 -6.94 1.51 -25.46
C THR A 174 -8.32 2.14 -25.32
N ALA A 175 -8.55 2.94 -24.27
CA ALA A 175 -9.82 3.64 -24.08
C ALA A 175 -10.10 4.63 -25.22
N LEU A 176 -9.08 5.36 -25.68
CA LEU A 176 -9.19 6.27 -26.82
C LEU A 176 -9.50 5.51 -28.12
N CYS A 177 -8.77 4.43 -28.41
CA CYS A 177 -9.04 3.57 -29.56
C CYS A 177 -10.48 3.05 -29.54
N ASN A 178 -10.95 2.56 -28.39
CA ASN A 178 -12.31 2.07 -28.24
C ASN A 178 -13.36 3.16 -28.46
N HIS A 179 -13.14 4.36 -27.91
CA HIS A 179 -14.07 5.49 -28.05
C HIS A 179 -14.23 5.94 -29.51
N PHE A 180 -13.14 5.96 -30.28
CA PHE A 180 -13.15 6.37 -31.69
C PHE A 180 -13.24 5.20 -32.67
N HIS A 181 -13.47 3.98 -32.19
CA HIS A 181 -13.52 2.75 -33.00
C HIS A 181 -12.26 2.53 -33.87
N LEU A 182 -11.09 2.90 -33.37
CA LEU A 182 -9.79 2.69 -34.02
C LEU A 182 -9.21 1.31 -33.66
N PRO A 183 -8.49 0.64 -34.56
CA PRO A 183 -7.79 -0.60 -34.23
C PRO A 183 -6.66 -0.34 -33.23
N VAL A 184 -6.53 -1.23 -32.24
CA VAL A 184 -5.45 -1.19 -31.24
C VAL A 184 -4.20 -1.81 -31.86
N THR A 185 -3.28 -0.97 -32.33
CA THR A 185 -2.06 -1.38 -33.06
C THR A 185 -0.75 -1.02 -32.36
N PHE A 186 -0.81 -0.37 -31.21
CA PHE A 186 0.38 0.08 -30.48
C PHE A 186 0.92 -1.00 -29.54
N GLN A 187 2.24 -0.95 -29.30
CA GLN A 187 2.91 -1.73 -28.26
C GLN A 187 3.74 -0.78 -27.40
N ILE A 188 3.50 -0.79 -26.09
CA ILE A 188 4.30 -0.03 -25.13
C ILE A 188 5.33 -0.98 -24.53
N ARG A 189 6.60 -0.73 -24.84
CA ARG A 189 7.74 -1.48 -24.32
C ARG A 189 8.24 -0.82 -23.04
N VAL A 190 8.47 -1.64 -22.02
CA VAL A 190 9.04 -1.20 -20.75
C VAL A 190 10.57 -1.34 -20.86
N PRO A 191 11.37 -0.37 -20.40
CA PRO A 191 12.82 -0.52 -20.35
C PRO A 191 13.22 -1.73 -19.49
N GLN A 192 14.20 -2.50 -19.96
CA GLN A 192 14.79 -3.58 -19.17
C GLN A 192 15.77 -3.00 -18.13
N LEU A 193 15.94 -3.72 -17.02
CA LEU A 193 16.99 -3.38 -16.05
C LEU A 193 18.37 -3.72 -16.65
N PRO A 194 19.43 -3.00 -16.24
CA PRO A 194 20.81 -3.42 -16.48
C PRO A 194 21.06 -4.84 -15.96
N GLU A 195 21.95 -5.60 -16.60
CA GLU A 195 22.22 -7.00 -16.25
C GLU A 195 22.72 -7.13 -14.80
N GLU A 196 23.44 -6.12 -14.31
CA GLU A 196 23.95 -6.06 -12.94
C GLU A 196 22.86 -5.85 -11.88
N GLU A 197 21.70 -5.35 -12.29
CA GLU A 197 20.53 -5.12 -11.41
C GLU A 197 19.53 -6.29 -11.46
N LEU A 198 19.77 -7.29 -12.32
CA LEU A 198 18.91 -8.46 -12.39
C LEU A 198 19.15 -9.39 -11.18
N PRO A 199 18.07 -9.92 -10.57
CA PRO A 199 18.19 -10.93 -9.55
C PRO A 199 18.78 -12.21 -10.13
N ALA A 200 19.67 -12.84 -9.36
CA ALA A 200 20.29 -14.10 -9.74
C ALA A 200 19.22 -15.20 -9.97
N PRO A 201 19.43 -16.10 -10.95
CA PRO A 201 18.40 -17.07 -11.38
C PRO A 201 18.09 -18.13 -10.31
N ASN A 202 18.96 -18.32 -9.32
CA ASN A 202 18.79 -19.28 -8.24
C ASN A 202 18.02 -18.74 -7.02
N LEU A 203 17.60 -17.46 -7.05
CA LEU A 203 16.83 -16.85 -5.96
C LEU A 203 15.37 -17.32 -5.99
N THR A 204 14.79 -17.48 -4.80
CA THR A 204 13.34 -17.70 -4.66
C THR A 204 12.56 -16.47 -5.15
N GLU A 205 11.28 -16.65 -5.51
CA GLU A 205 10.42 -15.54 -5.96
C GLU A 205 10.39 -14.36 -4.98
N THR A 206 10.28 -14.67 -3.69
CA THR A 206 10.36 -13.74 -2.55
C THR A 206 11.67 -12.94 -2.53
N GLU A 207 12.81 -13.61 -2.75
CA GLU A 207 14.12 -12.94 -2.80
C GLU A 207 14.26 -12.09 -4.06
N ARG A 208 13.81 -12.59 -5.21
CA ARG A 208 13.79 -11.85 -6.46
C ARG A 208 12.97 -10.56 -6.33
N ALA A 209 11.81 -10.62 -5.68
CA ALA A 209 10.96 -9.46 -5.43
C ALA A 209 11.67 -8.40 -4.58
N LEU A 210 12.45 -8.80 -3.56
CA LEU A 210 13.23 -7.86 -2.74
C LEU A 210 14.44 -7.26 -3.48
N VAL A 211 15.04 -8.00 -4.42
CA VAL A 211 16.09 -7.45 -5.30
C VAL A 211 15.49 -6.44 -6.27
N LEU A 212 14.34 -6.76 -6.87
CA LEU A 212 13.62 -5.84 -7.77
C LEU A 212 13.14 -4.58 -7.06
N TYR A 213 12.73 -4.71 -5.80
CA TYR A 213 12.33 -3.58 -4.98
C TYR A 213 12.49 -3.83 -3.48
N ASN A 214 13.40 -3.06 -2.87
CA ASN A 214 13.48 -2.93 -1.42
C ASN A 214 13.11 -1.49 -0.98
N PRO A 215 11.94 -1.30 -0.34
CA PRO A 215 11.48 0.04 0.06
C PRO A 215 12.35 0.73 1.10
N HIS A 216 13.26 0.01 1.79
CA HIS A 216 14.23 0.64 2.69
C HIS A 216 15.14 1.64 1.98
N ALA A 217 15.52 1.35 0.73
CA ALA A 217 16.40 2.25 -0.01
C ALA A 217 15.76 3.63 -0.19
N ASP A 218 14.48 3.67 -0.56
CA ASP A 218 13.75 4.93 -0.73
C ASP A 218 13.37 5.56 0.61
N SER A 219 13.13 4.74 1.64
CA SER A 219 12.89 5.27 2.98
C SER A 219 14.12 5.95 3.57
N LEU A 220 15.31 5.37 3.39
CA LEU A 220 16.56 5.98 3.83
C LEU A 220 16.85 7.28 3.09
N LYS A 221 16.57 7.36 1.78
CA LYS A 221 16.69 8.61 1.01
C LYS A 221 15.76 9.70 1.56
N LEU A 222 14.49 9.37 1.82
CA LEU A 222 13.55 10.35 2.36
C LEU A 222 13.91 10.77 3.79
N LYS A 223 14.27 9.83 4.66
CA LYS A 223 14.72 10.11 6.05
C LYS A 223 15.97 10.99 6.09
N SER A 224 16.90 10.79 5.16
CA SER A 224 18.13 11.61 5.08
C SER A 224 17.90 12.99 4.46
N HIS A 225 16.91 13.12 3.58
CA HIS A 225 16.62 14.36 2.87
C HIS A 225 15.10 14.66 2.83
N PRO A 226 14.46 14.90 3.99
CA PRO A 226 12.99 15.01 4.07
C PRO A 226 12.42 16.20 3.29
N THR A 227 13.22 17.24 3.06
CA THR A 227 12.82 18.43 2.27
C THR A 227 12.88 18.19 0.77
N MET A 228 13.50 17.10 0.30
CA MET A 228 13.63 16.74 -1.12
C MET A 228 12.46 15.87 -1.61
N PHE A 229 11.31 15.90 -0.93
CA PHE A 229 10.15 15.03 -1.21
C PHE A 229 9.77 14.99 -2.70
N GLU A 230 9.54 16.14 -3.33
CA GLU A 230 9.18 16.20 -4.75
C GLU A 230 10.34 15.86 -5.69
N GLU A 231 11.58 16.16 -5.31
CA GLU A 231 12.75 15.82 -6.11
C GLU A 231 12.97 14.31 -6.16
N LEU A 232 12.83 13.63 -5.03
CA LEU A 232 12.91 12.17 -4.93
C LEU A 232 11.83 11.47 -5.78
N ARG A 233 10.67 12.10 -5.96
CA ARG A 233 9.60 11.63 -6.86
C ARG A 233 9.90 11.91 -8.32
N GLY A 234 10.31 13.14 -8.61
CA GLY A 234 10.61 13.61 -9.97
C GLY A 234 11.77 12.84 -10.60
N ASN A 235 12.77 12.50 -9.79
CA ASN A 235 13.97 11.76 -10.20
C ASN A 235 13.93 10.28 -9.78
N TYR A 236 12.73 9.71 -9.60
CA TYR A 236 12.58 8.33 -9.14
C TYR A 236 13.22 7.34 -10.14
N PRO A 237 14.09 6.42 -9.69
CA PRO A 237 14.83 5.53 -10.58
C PRO A 237 13.90 4.54 -11.30
N LEU A 238 14.45 3.87 -12.33
CA LEU A 238 13.77 2.78 -12.99
C LEU A 238 13.54 1.64 -11.99
N ARG A 239 12.27 1.33 -11.70
CA ARG A 239 11.85 0.17 -10.91
C ARG A 239 10.98 -0.73 -11.77
N ARG A 240 11.28 -2.04 -11.76
CA ARG A 240 10.45 -3.06 -12.40
C ARG A 240 9.65 -3.87 -11.37
N GLU A 241 8.49 -4.37 -11.79
CA GLU A 241 7.67 -5.30 -10.98
C GLU A 241 8.05 -6.76 -11.20
N PHE A 242 8.45 -7.10 -12.43
CA PHE A 242 8.85 -8.44 -12.84
C PHE A 242 9.86 -8.34 -14.00
N ILE A 243 10.54 -9.44 -14.28
CA ILE A 243 11.47 -9.58 -15.40
C ILE A 243 10.91 -10.66 -16.34
N GLU A 244 11.02 -10.40 -17.64
CA GLU A 244 10.59 -11.29 -18.72
C GLU A 244 11.57 -12.46 -18.93
#